data_AF-A0A7Y5PZE8-F1
#
_entry.id   AF-A0A7Y5PZE8-F1
#
_cell.length_a   1.000
_cell.length_b   1.000
_cell.length_c   1.000
_cell.angle_alpha   90.00
_cell.angle_beta   90.00
_cell.angle_gamma   90.00
#
_symmetry.space_group_name_H-M   'P 1'
#
loop_
_entity.id
_entity.type
_entity.pdbx_description
1 polymer ?
#
loop_
_entity_poly.entity_id
_entity_poly.type
_entity_poly.pdbx_seq_one_letter_code
_entity_poly.pdbx_strand_id
1 'polypeptide(L)'
;GLSIGYIAKEWIARSRPDEPRRTLKIALWDAEEFGLIGSTEWGEAHEAWLRERCIAYVNCDASIAGTRFGAGGSPGMLRTLRTVAERLTVPGASTTLWEDWVHRARDGRPELGLPGAGSDHAVFAHHLGIPVVEPGFGGNSGGQYHTDFDDFGMVERFLDPGFVGHELAGMFLAELLSELASTEAAFDGAEAARAFAGHARALGSESWFGAERGERLASEFEQLALALAKNPALEGAQRFYAKFAGAKLAGRDWFRNQLWAPNVEDGYSSVTFPTLRAATPETLERELASLTAEIRALAGGGR
;
A
#
# COMPACT_ATOMS: atom_id res chain seq x y z
N GLY A 1 -15.94 -23.97 9.61
CA GLY A 1 -15.03 -23.00 10.24
C GLY A 1 -15.61 -21.62 10.05
N LEU A 2 -15.54 -20.75 11.07
CA LEU A 2 -15.88 -19.34 10.91
C LEU A 2 -14.73 -18.69 10.12
N SER A 3 -15.03 -18.00 9.01
CA SER A 3 -13.98 -17.31 8.26
C SER A 3 -13.43 -16.14 9.07
N ILE A 4 -12.17 -15.76 8.84
CA ILE A 4 -11.54 -14.57 9.45
C ILE A 4 -12.41 -13.32 9.25
N GLY A 5 -13.10 -13.25 8.10
CA GLY A 5 -14.06 -12.19 7.80
C GLY A 5 -15.30 -12.15 8.70
N TYR A 6 -15.82 -13.32 9.10
CA TYR A 6 -16.90 -13.40 10.07
C TYR A 6 -16.43 -12.98 11.46
N ILE A 7 -15.23 -13.42 11.87
CA ILE A 7 -14.63 -13.07 13.16
C ILE A 7 -14.37 -11.56 13.24
N ALA A 8 -13.79 -10.97 12.19
CA ALA A 8 -13.56 -9.53 12.11
C ALA A 8 -14.89 -8.75 12.16
N LYS A 9 -15.91 -9.18 11.41
CA LYS A 9 -17.23 -8.53 11.42
C LYS A 9 -17.89 -8.60 12.79
N GLU A 10 -17.86 -9.75 13.47
CA GLU A 10 -18.42 -9.91 14.82
C GLU A 10 -17.64 -9.13 15.87
N TRP A 11 -16.31 -9.11 15.78
CA TRP A 11 -15.45 -8.34 16.68
C TRP A 11 -15.73 -6.84 16.53
N ILE A 12 -15.75 -6.32 15.30
CA ILE A 12 -16.07 -4.91 15.01
C ILE A 12 -17.49 -4.57 15.49
N ALA A 13 -18.45 -5.46 15.24
CA ALA A 13 -19.84 -5.26 15.66
C ALA A 13 -19.97 -5.06 17.18
N ARG A 14 -19.18 -5.81 17.96
CA ARG A 14 -19.19 -5.80 19.43
C ARG A 14 -18.34 -4.69 20.04
N SER A 15 -17.19 -4.38 19.43
CA SER A 15 -16.21 -3.47 20.02
C SER A 15 -16.58 -2.00 19.86
N ARG A 16 -17.29 -1.61 18.77
CA ARG A 16 -17.57 -0.19 18.48
C ARG A 16 -18.94 0.04 17.82
N PRO A 17 -20.06 -0.06 18.56
CA PRO A 17 -21.43 -0.04 18.00
C PRO A 17 -21.87 1.30 17.38
N ASP A 18 -21.27 2.43 17.77
CA ASP A 18 -21.80 3.78 17.48
C ASP A 18 -20.99 4.59 16.45
N GLU A 19 -19.96 4.00 15.81
CA GLU A 19 -19.11 4.68 14.82
C GLU A 19 -19.70 4.54 13.39
N PRO A 20 -19.53 5.54 12.49
CA PRO A 20 -19.97 5.42 11.10
C PRO A 20 -19.21 4.30 10.40
N ARG A 21 -19.92 3.26 9.96
CA ARG A 21 -19.29 2.05 9.38
C ARG A 21 -19.30 2.08 7.86
N ARG A 22 -18.12 2.10 7.25
CA ARG A 22 -17.96 1.68 5.85
C ARG A 22 -18.18 0.18 5.73
N THR A 23 -18.53 -0.26 4.52
CA THR A 23 -18.72 -1.69 4.23
C THR A 23 -17.36 -2.39 4.14
N LEU A 24 -17.19 -3.46 4.92
CA LEU A 24 -16.09 -4.40 4.74
C LEU A 24 -16.49 -5.48 3.75
N LYS A 25 -15.65 -5.70 2.74
CA LYS A 25 -15.75 -6.84 1.81
C LYS A 25 -14.54 -7.74 2.03
N ILE A 26 -14.80 -9.02 2.31
CA ILE A 26 -13.77 -10.06 2.32
C ILE A 26 -13.84 -10.78 0.97
N ALA A 27 -12.70 -10.86 0.30
CA ALA A 27 -12.52 -11.63 -0.92
C ALA A 27 -11.53 -12.77 -0.66
N LEU A 28 -11.80 -13.92 -1.27
CA LEU A 28 -10.90 -15.07 -1.30
C LEU A 28 -10.65 -15.31 -2.78
N TRP A 29 -9.50 -14.86 -3.26
CA TRP A 29 -9.17 -14.91 -4.68
C TRP A 29 -8.75 -16.32 -5.08
N ASP A 30 -9.12 -16.68 -6.31
CA ASP A 30 -8.74 -17.94 -6.94
C ASP A 30 -7.75 -17.65 -8.07
N ALA A 31 -6.92 -18.65 -8.41
CA ALA A 31 -5.93 -18.57 -9.47
C ALA A 31 -4.94 -17.40 -9.34
N GLU A 32 -4.59 -17.02 -8.11
CA GLU A 32 -3.54 -16.03 -7.80
C GLU A 32 -2.18 -16.50 -8.36
N GLU A 33 -1.82 -17.75 -8.07
CA GLU A 33 -0.55 -18.36 -8.51
C GLU A 33 -0.41 -18.51 -10.03
N PHE A 34 -1.50 -18.37 -10.78
CA PHE A 34 -1.52 -18.40 -12.24
C PHE A 34 -1.45 -17.00 -12.88
N GLY A 35 -1.13 -15.98 -12.08
CA GLY A 35 -0.98 -14.59 -12.53
C GLY A 35 -2.11 -13.69 -12.07
N LEU A 36 -2.52 -13.79 -10.80
CA LEU A 36 -3.47 -12.91 -10.14
C LEU A 36 -4.85 -12.90 -10.82
N ILE A 37 -5.26 -14.03 -11.43
CA ILE A 37 -6.40 -14.05 -12.36
C ILE A 37 -7.69 -13.66 -11.64
N GLY A 38 -8.00 -14.28 -10.50
CA GLY A 38 -9.28 -14.04 -9.82
C GLY A 38 -9.45 -12.58 -9.37
N SER A 39 -8.43 -12.00 -8.74
CA SER A 39 -8.47 -10.59 -8.29
C SER A 39 -8.48 -9.63 -9.47
N THR A 40 -7.69 -9.90 -10.51
CA THR A 40 -7.59 -9.06 -11.71
C THR A 40 -8.92 -9.01 -12.46
N GLU A 41 -9.49 -10.16 -12.83
CA GLU A 41 -10.75 -10.23 -13.57
C GLU A 41 -11.90 -9.56 -12.79
N TRP A 42 -11.94 -9.78 -11.47
CA TRP A 42 -12.95 -9.13 -10.63
C TRP A 42 -12.74 -7.62 -10.54
N GLY A 43 -11.49 -7.17 -10.39
CA GLY A 43 -11.11 -5.76 -10.34
C GLY A 43 -11.47 -5.01 -11.62
N GLU A 44 -11.20 -5.62 -12.78
CA GLU A 44 -11.56 -5.07 -14.09
C GLU A 44 -13.08 -5.02 -14.29
N ALA A 45 -13.79 -6.11 -13.97
CA ALA A 45 -15.25 -6.18 -14.09
C ALA A 45 -15.99 -5.15 -13.22
N HIS A 46 -15.36 -4.69 -12.13
CA HIS A 46 -15.95 -3.75 -11.17
C HIS A 46 -15.20 -2.42 -11.09
N GLU A 47 -14.37 -2.08 -12.10
CA GLU A 47 -13.46 -0.91 -12.09
C GLU A 47 -14.19 0.39 -11.67
N ALA A 48 -15.32 0.69 -12.30
CA ALA A 48 -16.06 1.93 -12.02
C ALA A 48 -16.59 1.99 -10.58
N TRP A 49 -17.12 0.87 -10.07
CA TRP A 49 -17.63 0.77 -8.71
C TRP A 49 -16.51 0.85 -7.68
N LEU A 50 -15.37 0.21 -7.95
CA LEU A 50 -14.20 0.21 -7.08
C LEU A 50 -13.54 1.59 -6.99
N ARG A 51 -13.32 2.26 -8.13
CA ARG A 51 -12.77 3.62 -8.17
C ARG A 51 -13.67 4.61 -7.40
N GLU A 52 -14.99 4.42 -7.42
CA GLU A 52 -15.95 5.27 -6.70
C GLU A 52 -16.05 4.94 -5.20
N ARG A 53 -15.87 3.68 -4.78
CA ARG A 53 -16.30 3.22 -3.43
C ARG A 53 -15.25 2.50 -2.61
N CYS A 54 -14.20 1.97 -3.21
CA CYS A 54 -13.12 1.31 -2.48
C CYS A 54 -12.21 2.38 -1.85
N ILE A 55 -12.08 2.38 -0.53
CA ILE A 55 -11.23 3.35 0.17
C ILE A 55 -9.78 2.87 0.28
N ALA A 56 -9.58 1.57 0.38
CA ALA A 56 -8.31 0.89 0.52
C ALA A 56 -8.53 -0.61 0.29
N TYR A 57 -7.50 -1.29 -0.18
CA TYR A 57 -7.44 -2.75 -0.26
C TYR A 57 -6.36 -3.25 0.71
N VAL A 58 -6.73 -4.16 1.62
CA VAL A 58 -5.79 -4.80 2.54
C VAL A 58 -5.49 -6.18 1.98
N ASN A 59 -4.25 -6.40 1.55
CA ASN A 59 -3.79 -7.70 1.07
C ASN A 59 -3.32 -8.54 2.25
N CYS A 60 -3.60 -9.84 2.23
CA CYS A 60 -3.24 -10.78 3.30
C CYS A 60 -2.76 -12.08 2.67
N ASP A 61 -1.56 -12.05 2.10
CA ASP A 61 -0.90 -13.18 1.47
C ASP A 61 0.46 -13.46 2.14
N ALA A 62 0.74 -14.74 2.41
CA ALA A 62 1.95 -15.27 3.05
C ALA A 62 2.52 -14.39 4.19
N SER A 63 1.64 -13.74 4.96
CA SER A 63 2.01 -12.56 5.74
C SER A 63 2.64 -12.88 7.09
N ILE A 64 2.81 -14.16 7.44
CA ILE A 64 3.09 -14.57 8.83
C ILE A 64 4.16 -15.67 8.87
N ALA A 65 5.32 -15.26 9.34
CA ALA A 65 6.45 -16.11 9.68
C ALA A 65 7.13 -15.60 10.96
N GLY A 66 6.36 -15.15 11.96
CA GLY A 66 6.87 -14.67 13.25
C GLY A 66 6.08 -13.48 13.80
N THR A 67 6.71 -12.67 14.64
CA THR A 67 6.07 -11.56 15.37
C THR A 67 6.59 -10.17 15.00
N ARG A 68 7.60 -10.07 14.13
CA ARG A 68 8.20 -8.79 13.73
C ARG A 68 7.34 -8.09 12.69
N PHE A 69 6.58 -7.10 13.14
CA PHE A 69 5.69 -6.32 12.29
C PHE A 69 6.44 -5.44 11.27
N GLY A 70 5.91 -5.35 10.06
CA GLY A 70 6.26 -4.36 9.05
C GLY A 70 5.12 -4.27 8.05
N ALA A 71 5.20 -3.33 7.11
CA ALA A 71 4.18 -3.25 6.07
C ALA A 71 4.76 -2.74 4.74
N GLY A 72 4.26 -3.34 3.66
CA GLY A 72 4.21 -2.71 2.34
C GLY A 72 2.92 -1.92 2.18
N GLY A 73 2.86 -1.08 1.17
CA GLY A 73 1.61 -0.40 0.79
C GLY A 73 1.81 0.96 0.17
N SER A 74 0.70 1.65 0.00
CA SER A 74 0.66 3.00 -0.56
C SER A 74 1.03 4.04 0.50
N PRO A 75 1.94 4.98 0.18
CA PRO A 75 2.14 6.18 0.99
C PRO A 75 0.81 6.88 1.29
N GLY A 76 0.67 7.44 2.48
CA GLY A 76 -0.60 7.94 3.01
C GLY A 76 -1.31 6.97 3.96
N MET A 77 -0.90 5.70 4.02
CA MET A 77 -1.47 4.71 4.95
C MET A 77 -0.69 4.59 6.26
N LEU A 78 0.47 5.26 6.39
CA LEU A 78 1.37 5.06 7.53
C LEU A 78 0.75 5.54 8.85
N ARG A 79 -0.04 6.62 8.82
CA ARG A 79 -0.76 7.11 10.01
C ARG A 79 -1.74 6.08 10.56
N THR A 80 -2.55 5.47 9.70
CA THR A 80 -3.51 4.43 10.08
C THR A 80 -2.78 3.20 10.62
N LEU A 81 -1.72 2.76 9.95
CA LEU A 81 -0.89 1.64 10.41
C LEU A 81 -0.24 1.92 11.77
N ARG A 82 0.29 3.12 11.98
CA ARG A 82 0.83 3.57 13.25
C ARG A 82 -0.23 3.50 14.35
N THR A 83 -1.41 4.08 14.13
CA THR A 83 -2.50 4.08 15.11
C THR A 83 -2.88 2.67 15.56
N VAL A 84 -2.89 1.71 14.63
CA VAL A 84 -3.18 0.31 14.94
C VAL A 84 -1.99 -0.37 15.63
N ALA A 85 -0.77 -0.16 15.13
CA ALA A 85 0.45 -0.76 15.66
C ALA A 85 0.81 -0.26 17.08
N GLU A 86 0.38 0.95 17.46
CA GLU A 86 0.52 1.48 18.83
C GLU A 86 -0.43 0.80 19.84
N ARG A 87 -1.51 0.14 19.38
CA ARG A 87 -2.48 -0.55 20.27
C ARG A 87 -2.04 -1.94 20.69
N LEU A 88 -1.11 -2.55 19.96
CA LEU A 88 -0.69 -3.93 20.15
C LEU A 88 0.76 -3.98 20.62
N THR A 89 1.04 -4.88 21.57
CA THR A 89 2.37 -5.10 22.13
C THR A 89 3.04 -6.28 21.44
N VAL A 90 4.35 -6.20 21.21
CA VAL A 90 5.12 -7.35 20.73
C VAL A 90 5.08 -8.45 21.81
N PRO A 91 4.69 -9.70 21.47
CA PRO A 91 4.65 -10.80 22.42
C PRO A 91 5.98 -10.99 23.16
N GLY A 92 5.94 -10.96 24.49
CA GLY A 92 7.13 -11.11 25.34
C GLY A 92 8.00 -9.85 25.49
N ALA A 93 7.60 -8.70 24.90
CA ALA A 93 8.28 -7.42 25.09
C ALA A 93 7.37 -6.39 25.79
N SER A 94 7.96 -5.27 26.21
CA SER A 94 7.23 -4.12 26.76
C SER A 94 6.93 -3.03 25.73
N THR A 95 7.34 -3.22 24.47
CA THR A 95 7.18 -2.26 23.38
C THR A 95 5.98 -2.59 22.51
N THR A 96 5.32 -1.56 22.00
CA THR A 96 4.29 -1.68 20.96
C THR A 96 4.88 -2.20 19.64
N LEU A 97 4.03 -2.67 18.72
CA LEU A 97 4.47 -3.04 17.37
C LEU A 97 5.08 -1.82 16.65
N TRP A 98 4.53 -0.64 16.87
CA TRP A 98 5.05 0.60 16.28
C TRP A 98 6.44 0.94 16.81
N GLU A 99 6.65 0.90 18.12
CA GLU A 99 7.96 1.16 18.73
C GLU A 99 9.01 0.16 18.24
N ASP A 100 8.69 -1.14 18.19
CA ASP A 100 9.61 -2.15 17.66
C ASP A 100 9.95 -1.89 16.17
N TRP A 101 8.97 -1.51 15.36
CA TRP A 101 9.22 -1.16 13.96
C TRP A 101 10.12 0.07 13.82
N VAL A 102 9.90 1.13 14.63
CA VAL A 102 10.75 2.32 14.69
C VAL A 102 12.19 1.96 15.05
N HIS A 103 12.41 1.09 16.05
CA HIS A 103 13.76 0.68 16.46
C HIS A 103 14.52 -0.08 15.35
N ARG A 104 13.80 -0.84 14.51
CA ARG A 104 14.38 -1.59 13.39
C ARG A 104 14.50 -0.79 12.11
N ALA A 105 13.78 0.33 11.98
CA ALA A 105 13.76 1.14 10.78
C ALA A 105 15.04 1.97 10.63
N ARG A 106 15.44 2.20 9.38
CA ARG A 106 16.57 3.09 9.05
C ARG A 106 16.26 4.50 9.55
N ASP A 107 17.23 5.12 10.23
CA ASP A 107 17.10 6.47 10.83
C ASP A 107 15.89 6.64 11.77
N GLY A 108 15.34 5.54 12.31
CA GLY A 108 14.17 5.57 13.18
C GLY A 108 12.87 5.95 12.48
N ARG A 109 12.78 5.79 11.15
CA ARG A 109 11.62 6.18 10.35
C ARG A 109 11.05 4.98 9.61
N PRO A 110 9.95 4.38 10.13
CA PRO A 110 9.21 3.38 9.38
C PRO A 110 8.75 3.93 8.02
N GLU A 111 8.99 3.17 6.97
CA GLU A 111 8.57 3.47 5.60
C GLU A 111 7.81 2.27 5.06
N LEU A 112 6.80 2.55 4.23
CA LEU A 112 6.08 1.50 3.51
C LEU A 112 6.89 1.10 2.28
N GLY A 113 7.17 -0.20 2.15
CA GLY A 113 7.68 -0.72 0.90
C GLY A 113 6.63 -0.55 -0.20
N LEU A 114 6.99 0.10 -1.30
CA LEU A 114 6.09 0.25 -2.45
C LEU A 114 5.89 -1.12 -3.11
N PRO A 115 4.66 -1.64 -3.18
CA PRO A 115 4.44 -3.00 -3.64
C PRO A 115 4.55 -3.11 -5.17
N GLY A 116 5.16 -4.20 -5.64
CA GLY A 116 5.19 -4.61 -7.05
C GLY A 116 3.88 -5.30 -7.45
N ALA A 117 3.93 -6.40 -8.19
CA ALA A 117 2.76 -7.19 -8.59
C ALA A 117 2.88 -8.65 -8.14
N GLY A 118 3.44 -8.86 -6.95
CA GLY A 118 3.68 -10.19 -6.40
C GLY A 118 2.47 -10.82 -5.68
N SER A 119 1.32 -10.16 -5.64
CA SER A 119 0.08 -10.66 -5.02
C SER A 119 -1.14 -9.84 -5.48
N ASP A 120 -2.33 -10.18 -5.02
CA ASP A 120 -3.64 -9.68 -5.49
C ASP A 120 -3.85 -8.16 -5.37
N HIS A 121 -3.01 -7.44 -4.62
CA HIS A 121 -3.04 -5.98 -4.57
C HIS A 121 -2.75 -5.33 -5.94
N ALA A 122 -2.16 -6.04 -6.89
CA ALA A 122 -1.64 -5.47 -8.14
C ALA A 122 -2.70 -4.71 -8.95
N VAL A 123 -3.91 -5.27 -9.11
CA VAL A 123 -4.99 -4.60 -9.85
C VAL A 123 -5.46 -3.34 -9.12
N PHE A 124 -5.53 -3.37 -7.79
CA PHE A 124 -5.94 -2.23 -6.98
C PHE A 124 -4.91 -1.10 -7.06
N ALA A 125 -3.63 -1.41 -6.82
CA ALA A 125 -2.55 -0.44 -6.78
C ALA A 125 -2.21 0.12 -8.16
N HIS A 126 -2.09 -0.75 -9.18
CA HIS A 126 -1.47 -0.37 -10.44
C HIS A 126 -2.44 -0.12 -11.57
N HIS A 127 -3.62 -0.74 -11.55
CA HIS A 127 -4.63 -0.57 -12.60
C HIS A 127 -5.71 0.43 -12.18
N LEU A 128 -6.20 0.31 -10.95
CA LEU A 128 -7.34 1.08 -10.46
C LEU A 128 -6.96 2.38 -9.74
N GLY A 129 -5.72 2.48 -9.22
CA GLY A 129 -5.29 3.63 -8.42
C GLY A 129 -5.98 3.69 -7.06
N ILE A 130 -6.11 2.53 -6.41
CA ILE A 130 -6.68 2.37 -5.07
C ILE A 130 -5.52 2.16 -4.09
N PRO A 131 -5.50 2.86 -2.95
CA PRO A 131 -4.48 2.64 -1.93
C PRO A 131 -4.51 1.19 -1.42
N VAL A 132 -3.34 0.61 -1.24
CA VAL A 132 -3.19 -0.77 -0.75
C VAL A 132 -2.37 -0.81 0.53
N VAL A 133 -2.58 -1.83 1.35
CA VAL A 133 -1.82 -2.11 2.57
C VAL A 133 -1.50 -3.58 2.63
N GLU A 134 -0.24 -3.91 2.92
CA GLU A 134 0.26 -5.29 3.02
C GLU A 134 0.98 -5.45 4.36
N PRO A 135 0.26 -5.72 5.46
CA PRO A 135 0.89 -5.95 6.75
C PRO A 135 1.59 -7.30 6.74
N GLY A 136 2.78 -7.36 7.33
CA GLY A 136 3.59 -8.56 7.43
C GLY A 136 4.15 -8.74 8.84
N PHE A 137 4.24 -10.00 9.25
CA PHE A 137 4.78 -10.43 10.53
C PHE A 137 5.89 -11.45 10.27
N GLY A 138 7.12 -10.98 10.21
CA GLY A 138 8.29 -11.81 9.94
C GLY A 138 9.06 -12.17 11.21
N GLY A 139 10.33 -12.54 11.02
CA GLY A 139 11.26 -12.83 12.10
C GLY A 139 11.80 -14.25 12.07
N ASN A 140 11.05 -15.16 11.45
CA ASN A 140 11.50 -16.46 11.00
C ASN A 140 11.42 -16.52 9.47
N SER A 141 12.06 -17.53 8.90
CA SER A 141 12.09 -17.76 7.46
C SER A 141 12.30 -19.24 7.21
N GLY A 142 11.79 -19.74 6.10
CA GLY A 142 12.15 -21.06 5.59
C GLY A 142 12.31 -21.00 4.08
N GLY A 143 12.94 -22.05 3.54
CA GLY A 143 13.16 -22.21 2.09
C GLY A 143 12.06 -23.01 1.40
N GLN A 144 10.88 -23.10 2.00
CA GLN A 144 9.79 -23.97 1.54
C GLN A 144 8.91 -23.37 0.44
N TYR A 145 8.99 -22.06 0.23
CA TYR A 145 8.09 -21.32 -0.66
C TYR A 145 7.95 -22.01 -2.03
N HIS A 146 6.70 -22.25 -2.46
CA HIS A 146 6.35 -22.94 -3.71
C HIS A 146 6.93 -24.36 -3.84
N THR A 147 7.08 -25.08 -2.73
CA THR A 147 7.48 -26.50 -2.74
C THR A 147 6.48 -27.36 -1.97
N ASP A 148 6.56 -28.68 -2.16
CA ASP A 148 5.80 -29.65 -1.37
C ASP A 148 6.13 -29.62 0.14
N PHE A 149 7.18 -28.89 0.54
CA PHE A 149 7.55 -28.68 1.94
C PHE A 149 6.83 -27.48 2.58
N ASP A 150 6.02 -26.74 1.82
CA ASP A 150 5.14 -25.69 2.35
C ASP A 150 3.90 -26.30 3.00
N ASP A 151 4.12 -26.98 4.12
CA ASP A 151 3.11 -27.72 4.86
C ASP A 151 2.85 -27.13 6.26
N PHE A 152 1.76 -27.59 6.90
CA PHE A 152 1.41 -27.18 8.25
C PHE A 152 2.52 -27.45 9.26
N GLY A 153 3.27 -28.54 9.08
CA GLY A 153 4.39 -28.88 9.96
C GLY A 153 5.55 -27.89 9.84
N MET A 154 5.78 -27.28 8.67
CA MET A 154 6.74 -26.20 8.49
C MET A 154 6.34 -24.97 9.33
N VAL A 155 5.06 -24.62 9.29
CA VAL A 155 4.50 -23.52 10.10
C VAL A 155 4.65 -23.81 11.58
N GLU A 156 4.13 -24.94 12.06
CA GLU A 156 4.08 -25.30 13.47
C GLU A 156 5.47 -25.45 14.11
N ARG A 157 6.46 -25.93 13.34
CA ARG A 157 7.80 -26.22 13.89
C ARG A 157 8.80 -25.10 13.69
N PHE A 158 8.69 -24.31 12.63
CA PHE A 158 9.76 -23.40 12.22
C PHE A 158 9.29 -21.96 11.96
N LEU A 159 8.16 -21.75 11.28
CA LEU A 159 7.76 -20.38 10.90
C LEU A 159 7.04 -19.67 12.04
N ASP A 160 6.15 -20.35 12.77
CA ASP A 160 5.44 -19.76 13.91
C ASP A 160 5.08 -20.81 14.97
N PRO A 161 6.06 -21.31 15.74
CA PRO A 161 5.80 -22.25 16.82
C PRO A 161 4.82 -21.69 17.86
N GLY A 162 3.71 -22.41 18.05
CA GLY A 162 2.64 -22.00 18.96
C GLY A 162 1.68 -20.96 18.38
N PHE A 163 1.78 -20.62 17.09
CA PHE A 163 0.88 -19.71 16.37
C PHE A 163 0.79 -18.29 16.97
N VAL A 164 1.85 -17.84 17.65
CA VAL A 164 1.90 -16.54 18.34
C VAL A 164 1.89 -15.38 17.34
N GLY A 165 2.62 -15.53 16.23
CA GLY A 165 2.60 -14.59 15.11
C GLY A 165 1.24 -14.51 14.42
N HIS A 166 0.59 -15.66 14.19
CA HIS A 166 -0.73 -15.75 13.59
C HIS A 166 -1.81 -15.11 14.47
N GLU A 167 -1.76 -15.33 15.78
CA GLU A 167 -2.68 -14.68 16.72
C GLU A 167 -2.51 -13.17 16.69
N LEU A 168 -1.26 -12.69 16.78
CA LEU A 168 -0.93 -11.27 16.73
C LEU A 168 -1.37 -10.62 15.41
N ALA A 169 -1.14 -11.29 14.28
CA ALA A 169 -1.58 -10.83 12.96
C ALA A 169 -3.10 -10.76 12.86
N GLY A 170 -3.81 -11.74 13.41
CA GLY A 170 -5.27 -11.73 13.48
C GLY A 170 -5.83 -10.54 14.28
N MET A 171 -5.21 -10.24 15.43
CA MET A 171 -5.56 -9.06 16.23
C MET A 171 -5.28 -7.77 15.47
N PHE A 172 -4.12 -7.67 14.81
CA PHE A 172 -3.75 -6.50 14.02
C PHE A 172 -4.71 -6.27 12.86
N LEU A 173 -5.06 -7.31 12.10
CA LEU A 173 -5.99 -7.21 10.99
C LEU A 173 -7.38 -6.79 11.46
N ALA A 174 -7.87 -7.32 12.60
CA ALA A 174 -9.15 -6.89 13.16
C ALA A 174 -9.16 -5.40 13.52
N GLU A 175 -8.11 -4.91 14.18
CA GLU A 175 -7.94 -3.49 14.50
C GLU A 175 -7.80 -2.62 13.24
N LEU A 176 -7.01 -3.05 12.25
CA LEU A 176 -6.83 -2.32 10.99
C LEU A 176 -8.14 -2.20 10.21
N LEU A 177 -8.87 -3.31 10.04
CA LEU A 177 -10.16 -3.29 9.36
C LEU A 177 -11.18 -2.44 10.11
N SER A 178 -11.17 -2.45 11.44
CA SER A 178 -12.01 -1.58 12.25
C SER A 178 -11.65 -0.12 12.09
N GLU A 179 -10.36 0.22 12.14
CA GLU A 179 -9.89 1.59 11.96
C GLU A 179 -10.31 2.11 10.59
N LEU A 180 -10.05 1.36 9.51
CA LEU A 180 -10.46 1.69 8.15
C LEU A 180 -11.99 1.82 7.99
N ALA A 181 -12.75 0.97 8.68
CA ALA A 181 -14.21 0.99 8.61
C ALA A 181 -14.82 2.21 9.32
N SER A 182 -14.19 2.67 10.40
CA SER A 182 -14.74 3.69 11.30
C SER A 182 -14.18 5.10 11.12
N THR A 183 -12.96 5.25 10.62
CA THR A 183 -12.26 6.54 10.61
C THR A 183 -12.55 7.34 9.36
N GLU A 184 -13.00 8.59 9.46
CA GLU A 184 -13.27 9.41 8.26
C GLU A 184 -11.98 9.71 7.47
N ALA A 185 -10.84 9.88 8.17
CA ALA A 185 -9.55 10.23 7.59
C ALA A 185 -8.56 9.06 7.59
N ALA A 186 -8.92 7.95 6.94
CA ALA A 186 -8.10 6.72 6.88
C ALA A 186 -6.82 6.85 6.04
N PHE A 187 -6.76 7.89 5.21
CA PHE A 187 -5.68 8.16 4.28
C PHE A 187 -5.13 9.56 4.53
N ASP A 188 -3.81 9.72 4.47
CA ASP A 188 -3.11 10.98 4.64
C ASP A 188 -2.44 11.40 3.33
N GLY A 189 -3.14 12.23 2.55
CA GLY A 189 -2.63 12.67 1.26
C GLY A 189 -1.38 13.55 1.37
N ALA A 190 -1.23 14.27 2.48
CA ALA A 190 -0.05 15.10 2.73
C ALA A 190 1.18 14.23 3.05
N GLU A 191 1.02 13.13 3.78
CA GLU A 191 2.05 12.11 3.97
C GLU A 191 2.43 11.46 2.65
N ALA A 192 1.44 11.02 1.86
CA ALA A 192 1.67 10.43 0.55
C ALA A 192 2.49 11.35 -0.37
N ALA A 193 2.09 12.61 -0.49
CA ALA A 193 2.79 13.59 -1.28
C ALA A 193 4.24 13.82 -0.80
N ARG A 194 4.48 13.89 0.52
CA ARG A 194 5.86 13.99 1.06
C ARG A 194 6.71 12.76 0.73
N ALA A 195 6.14 11.56 0.78
CA ALA A 195 6.85 10.35 0.39
C ALA A 195 7.29 10.42 -1.08
N PHE A 196 6.40 10.83 -1.99
CA PHE A 196 6.75 11.00 -3.41
C PHE A 196 7.72 12.16 -3.67
N ALA A 197 7.75 13.21 -2.83
CA ALA A 197 8.83 14.20 -2.88
C ALA A 197 10.20 13.55 -2.57
N GLY A 198 10.26 12.67 -1.57
CA GLY A 198 11.45 11.86 -1.27
C GLY A 198 11.87 10.98 -2.46
N HIS A 199 10.92 10.27 -3.06
CA HIS A 199 11.20 9.46 -4.26
C HIS A 199 11.64 10.31 -5.46
N ALA A 200 11.11 11.52 -5.64
CA ALA A 200 11.52 12.43 -6.72
C ALA A 200 12.98 12.88 -6.56
N ARG A 201 13.41 13.15 -5.32
CA ARG A 201 14.83 13.44 -5.02
C ARG A 201 15.72 12.21 -5.25
N ALA A 202 15.24 11.03 -4.88
CA ALA A 202 15.95 9.78 -5.16
C ALA A 202 16.14 9.58 -6.67
N LEU A 203 15.10 9.80 -7.48
CA LEU A 203 15.20 9.79 -8.95
C LEU A 203 16.19 10.84 -9.46
N GLY A 204 16.22 12.02 -8.85
CA GLY A 204 17.19 13.09 -9.15
C GLY A 204 18.65 12.72 -8.94
N SER A 205 18.94 11.71 -8.12
CA SER A 205 20.30 11.19 -7.93
C SER A 205 20.77 10.32 -9.12
N GLU A 206 19.85 9.88 -9.98
CA GLU A 206 20.18 9.11 -11.18
C GLU A 206 20.68 10.05 -12.29
N SER A 207 21.82 9.70 -12.89
CA SER A 207 22.55 10.58 -13.82
C SER A 207 21.76 10.96 -15.07
N TRP A 208 20.86 10.10 -15.53
CA TRP A 208 20.01 10.35 -16.71
C TRP A 208 18.88 11.35 -16.43
N PHE A 209 18.41 11.45 -15.19
CA PHE A 209 17.33 12.36 -14.81
C PHE A 209 17.90 13.69 -14.30
N GLY A 210 18.85 13.63 -13.38
CA GLY A 210 19.58 14.77 -12.83
C GLY A 210 18.90 15.50 -11.68
N ALA A 211 19.72 16.08 -10.80
CA ALA A 211 19.28 16.66 -9.53
C ALA A 211 18.30 17.83 -9.68
N GLU A 212 18.47 18.67 -10.72
CA GLU A 212 17.58 19.81 -10.97
C GLU A 212 16.13 19.37 -11.25
N ARG A 213 15.96 18.32 -12.08
CA ARG A 213 14.63 17.76 -12.36
C ARG A 213 14.04 17.08 -11.14
N GLY A 214 14.87 16.34 -10.40
CA GLY A 214 14.49 15.70 -9.14
C GLY A 214 13.94 16.70 -8.12
N GLU A 215 14.66 17.80 -7.88
CA GLU A 215 14.22 18.83 -6.93
C GLU A 215 13.00 19.59 -7.44
N ARG A 216 12.91 19.85 -8.75
CA ARG A 216 11.71 20.46 -9.35
C ARG A 216 10.48 19.60 -9.10
N LEU A 217 10.54 18.30 -9.39
CA LEU A 217 9.42 17.38 -9.16
C LEU A 217 9.11 17.25 -7.66
N ALA A 218 10.14 17.19 -6.81
CA ALA A 218 9.97 17.12 -5.36
C ALA A 218 9.24 18.35 -4.80
N SER A 219 9.57 19.55 -5.29
CA SER A 219 8.90 20.79 -4.88
C SER A 219 7.40 20.80 -5.22
N GLU A 220 7.01 20.22 -6.35
CA GLU A 220 5.59 20.09 -6.73
C GLU A 220 4.82 19.20 -5.75
N PHE A 221 5.41 18.07 -5.36
CA PHE A 221 4.85 17.19 -4.34
C PHE A 221 4.83 17.85 -2.95
N GLU A 222 5.83 18.64 -2.58
CA GLU A 222 5.81 19.37 -1.31
C GLU A 222 4.73 20.45 -1.27
N GLN A 223 4.52 21.16 -2.38
CA GLN A 223 3.42 22.11 -2.52
C GLN A 223 2.06 21.41 -2.43
N LEU A 224 1.92 20.24 -3.08
CA LEU A 224 0.74 19.40 -2.95
C LEU A 224 0.52 18.97 -1.48
N ALA A 225 1.57 18.54 -0.78
CA ALA A 225 1.48 18.16 0.63
C ALA A 225 1.01 19.32 1.51
N LEU A 226 1.49 20.53 1.27
CA LEU A 226 1.06 21.74 1.98
C LEU A 226 -0.41 22.10 1.65
N ALA A 227 -0.85 21.90 0.41
CA ALA A 227 -2.23 22.13 0.01
C ALA A 227 -3.19 21.14 0.67
N LEU A 228 -2.86 19.85 0.65
CA LEU A 228 -3.65 18.77 1.27
C LEU A 228 -3.74 18.95 2.78
N ALA A 229 -2.64 19.27 3.45
CA ALA A 229 -2.63 19.52 4.89
C ALA A 229 -3.51 20.72 5.32
N LYS A 230 -3.74 21.69 4.42
CA LYS A 230 -4.63 22.83 4.67
C LYS A 230 -6.09 22.53 4.35
N ASN A 231 -6.36 21.56 3.49
CA ASN A 231 -7.71 21.21 3.06
C ASN A 231 -7.91 19.69 3.04
N PRO A 232 -8.15 19.07 4.21
CA PRO A 232 -8.39 17.64 4.33
C PRO A 232 -9.58 17.12 3.49
N ALA A 233 -10.52 17.98 3.07
CA ALA A 233 -11.60 17.59 2.18
C ALA A 233 -11.12 17.16 0.77
N LEU A 234 -9.85 17.42 0.43
CA LEU A 234 -9.18 16.91 -0.76
C LEU A 234 -8.58 15.50 -0.57
N GLU A 235 -8.47 15.01 0.67
CA GLU A 235 -7.80 13.76 1.07
C GLU A 235 -8.66 12.50 0.89
N GLY A 236 -9.58 12.49 -0.08
CA GLY A 236 -10.21 11.24 -0.48
C GLY A 236 -9.12 10.30 -1.02
N ALA A 237 -8.87 9.17 -0.38
CA ALA A 237 -7.88 8.17 -0.83
C ALA A 237 -8.13 7.75 -2.30
N GLN A 238 -9.42 7.66 -2.66
CA GLN A 238 -9.92 7.46 -4.02
C GLN A 238 -9.54 8.57 -5.00
N ARG A 239 -9.34 9.81 -4.54
CA ARG A 239 -9.02 10.95 -5.39
C ARG A 239 -7.53 11.06 -5.64
N PHE A 240 -6.71 10.78 -4.62
CA PHE A 240 -5.26 10.93 -4.73
C PHE A 240 -4.69 9.98 -5.79
N TYR A 241 -4.79 8.67 -5.58
CA TYR A 241 -4.17 7.70 -6.49
C TYR A 241 -4.91 7.54 -7.81
N ALA A 242 -6.24 7.66 -7.82
CA ALA A 242 -6.99 7.58 -9.08
C ALA A 242 -6.63 8.72 -10.04
N LYS A 243 -6.20 9.89 -9.53
CA LYS A 243 -5.71 10.99 -10.36
C LYS A 243 -4.51 10.57 -11.21
N PHE A 244 -3.65 9.73 -10.66
CA PHE A 244 -2.44 9.22 -11.30
C PHE A 244 -2.62 7.83 -11.94
N ALA A 245 -3.86 7.34 -12.08
CA ALA A 245 -4.19 6.03 -12.66
C ALA A 245 -5.08 6.15 -13.92
N GLY A 246 -4.97 7.28 -14.64
CA GLY A 246 -5.76 7.57 -15.84
C GLY A 246 -5.05 7.23 -17.17
N ALA A 247 -3.73 7.41 -17.24
CA ALA A 247 -2.95 7.15 -18.43
C ALA A 247 -2.33 5.75 -18.39
N LYS A 248 -2.16 5.13 -19.57
CA LYS A 248 -1.49 3.84 -19.70
C LYS A 248 0.04 4.01 -19.68
N LEU A 249 0.75 3.05 -19.11
CA LEU A 249 2.20 2.99 -19.21
C LEU A 249 2.62 2.43 -20.57
N ALA A 250 3.56 3.10 -21.25
CA ALA A 250 4.03 2.70 -22.57
C ALA A 250 4.63 1.28 -22.55
N GLY A 251 4.15 0.41 -23.46
CA GLY A 251 4.58 -1.00 -23.52
C GLY A 251 4.01 -1.88 -22.40
N ARG A 252 3.22 -1.30 -21.50
CA ARG A 252 2.66 -1.93 -20.29
C ARG A 252 1.24 -1.42 -20.05
N ASP A 253 0.43 -1.44 -21.11
CA ASP A 253 -0.87 -0.78 -21.20
C ASP A 253 -1.87 -1.08 -20.07
N TRP A 254 -1.74 -2.25 -19.44
CA TRP A 254 -2.57 -2.63 -18.30
C TRP A 254 -2.23 -1.85 -17.04
N PHE A 255 -0.96 -1.51 -16.83
CA PHE A 255 -0.52 -0.69 -15.71
C PHE A 255 -0.84 0.78 -16.01
N ARG A 256 -1.46 1.46 -15.04
CA ARG A 256 -1.92 2.85 -15.18
C ARG A 256 -1.35 3.80 -14.11
N ASN A 257 -0.85 3.26 -13.01
CA ASN A 257 -0.27 4.06 -11.92
C ASN A 257 1.03 4.74 -12.38
N GLN A 258 1.00 6.08 -12.43
CA GLN A 258 2.13 6.91 -12.84
C GLN A 258 3.13 7.21 -11.72
N LEU A 259 2.78 6.92 -10.46
CA LEU A 259 3.63 7.20 -9.30
C LEU A 259 4.59 6.05 -9.01
N TRP A 260 4.10 4.80 -9.12
CA TRP A 260 4.95 3.62 -9.13
C TRP A 260 4.29 2.49 -9.92
N ALA A 261 5.12 1.56 -10.39
CA ALA A 261 4.68 0.32 -11.03
C ALA A 261 5.66 -0.81 -10.68
N PRO A 262 5.28 -2.08 -10.88
CA PRO A 262 6.19 -3.20 -10.67
C PRO A 262 7.42 -3.06 -11.56
N ASN A 263 8.59 -3.45 -11.06
CA ASN A 263 9.81 -3.48 -11.86
C ASN A 263 9.62 -4.45 -13.05
N VAL A 264 10.14 -4.06 -14.22
CA VAL A 264 10.06 -4.89 -15.44
C VAL A 264 10.92 -6.14 -15.32
N GLU A 265 11.98 -6.09 -14.51
CA GLU A 265 12.95 -7.20 -14.38
C GLU A 265 12.44 -8.34 -13.50
N ASP A 266 11.85 -8.02 -12.34
CA ASP A 266 11.44 -9.02 -11.35
C ASP A 266 9.94 -9.07 -11.09
N GLY A 267 9.17 -8.03 -11.42
CA GLY A 267 7.74 -7.93 -11.10
C GLY A 267 7.39 -7.81 -9.61
N TYR A 268 8.30 -8.13 -8.68
CA TYR A 268 8.08 -8.11 -7.23
C TYR A 268 8.46 -6.78 -6.60
N SER A 269 9.59 -6.20 -7.02
CA SER A 269 9.98 -4.86 -6.61
C SER A 269 9.18 -3.82 -7.41
N SER A 270 9.32 -2.56 -7.02
CA SER A 270 8.68 -1.44 -7.71
C SER A 270 9.68 -0.40 -8.16
N VAL A 271 9.30 0.33 -9.20
CA VAL A 271 10.02 1.51 -9.68
C VAL A 271 9.09 2.71 -9.60
N THR A 272 9.62 3.84 -9.13
CA THR A 272 8.89 5.10 -9.07
C THR A 272 8.93 5.85 -10.39
N PHE A 273 7.88 6.60 -10.68
CA PHE A 273 7.73 7.43 -11.88
C PHE A 273 7.98 6.66 -13.19
N PRO A 274 7.28 5.54 -13.43
CA PRO A 274 7.52 4.67 -14.58
C PRO A 274 7.38 5.39 -15.93
N THR A 275 6.51 6.39 -16.04
CA THR A 275 6.37 7.21 -17.25
C THR A 275 7.63 8.02 -17.56
N LEU A 276 8.28 8.57 -16.53
CA LEU A 276 9.55 9.30 -16.68
C LEU A 276 10.70 8.35 -17.01
N ARG A 277 10.73 7.16 -16.39
CA ARG A 277 11.74 6.12 -16.65
C ARG A 277 11.64 5.55 -18.07
N ALA A 278 10.42 5.46 -18.62
CA ALA A 278 10.18 5.02 -19.99
C ALA A 278 10.41 6.13 -21.03
N ALA A 279 10.61 7.39 -20.61
CA ALA A 279 10.78 8.51 -21.53
C ALA A 279 12.17 8.49 -22.20
N THR A 280 12.18 8.84 -23.49
CA THR A 280 13.42 9.13 -24.23
C THR A 280 13.94 10.53 -23.88
N PRO A 281 15.22 10.86 -24.17
CA PRO A 281 15.74 12.21 -23.96
C PRO A 281 14.89 13.31 -24.62
N GLU A 282 14.28 13.02 -25.77
CA GLU A 282 13.44 13.95 -26.52
C GLU A 282 12.05 14.16 -25.90
N THR A 283 11.58 13.20 -25.09
CA THR A 283 10.23 13.16 -24.54
C THR A 283 10.18 13.47 -23.03
N LEU A 284 11.31 13.33 -22.33
CA LEU A 284 11.41 13.44 -20.87
C LEU A 284 10.81 14.73 -20.30
N GLU A 285 11.13 15.90 -20.88
CA GLU A 285 10.59 17.18 -20.38
C GLU A 285 9.07 17.27 -20.54
N ARG A 286 8.52 16.69 -21.61
CA ARG A 286 7.07 16.66 -21.83
C ARG A 286 6.38 15.76 -20.81
N GLU A 287 6.91 14.56 -20.57
CA GLU A 287 6.35 13.64 -19.58
C GLU A 287 6.44 14.22 -18.16
N LEU A 288 7.56 14.88 -17.82
CA LEU A 288 7.74 15.57 -16.55
C LEU A 288 6.76 16.75 -16.40
N ALA A 289 6.53 17.52 -17.46
CA ALA A 289 5.53 18.59 -17.46
C ALA A 289 4.10 18.05 -17.29
N SER A 290 3.78 16.91 -17.91
CA SER A 290 2.48 16.24 -17.78
C SER A 290 2.23 15.78 -16.34
N LEU A 291 3.18 15.06 -15.74
CA LEU A 291 3.07 14.60 -14.36
C LEU A 291 2.95 15.79 -13.38
N THR A 292 3.75 16.85 -13.59
CA THR A 292 3.68 18.07 -12.78
C THR A 292 2.31 18.75 -12.89
N ALA A 293 1.70 18.76 -14.08
CA ALA A 293 0.37 19.30 -14.27
C ALA A 293 -0.69 18.48 -13.52
N GLU A 294 -0.57 17.14 -13.47
CA GLU A 294 -1.47 16.29 -12.68
C GLU A 294 -1.35 16.56 -11.17
N ILE A 295 -0.12 16.71 -10.65
CA ILE A 295 0.16 17.07 -9.25
C ILE A 295 -0.50 18.41 -8.89
N ARG A 296 -0.28 19.45 -9.72
CA ARG A 296 -0.86 20.78 -9.51
C ARG A 296 -2.38 20.77 -9.60
N ALA A 297 -2.96 19.98 -10.51
CA ALA A 297 -4.39 19.85 -10.65
C ALA A 297 -5.04 19.25 -9.39
N LEU A 298 -4.34 18.34 -8.70
CA LEU A 298 -4.81 17.78 -7.43
C LEU A 298 -4.77 18.82 -6.30
N ALA A 299 -3.74 19.69 -6.28
CA ALA A 299 -3.62 20.77 -5.30
C ALA A 299 -4.67 21.89 -5.51
N GLY A 300 -5.08 22.13 -6.76
CA GLY A 300 -5.93 23.25 -7.14
C GLY A 300 -7.41 23.12 -6.76
N GLY A 301 -7.93 21.90 -6.57
CA GLY A 301 -9.36 21.65 -6.39
C GLY A 301 -10.16 22.04 -7.64
N GLY A 302 -10.88 21.09 -8.26
CA GLY A 302 -11.64 21.33 -9.48
C GLY A 302 -12.49 22.62 -9.43
N ARG A 303 -12.37 23.43 -10.48
CA ARG A 303 -13.48 24.29 -10.92
C ARG A 303 -14.52 23.42 -11.61
#